data_AF-A0A416HBE1-F1
#
_entry.id   AF-A0A416HBE1-F1
#
_cell.length_a   1.000
_cell.length_b   1.000
_cell.length_c   1.000
_cell.angle_alpha   90.00
_cell.angle_beta   90.00
_cell.angle_gamma   90.00
#
_symmetry.space_group_name_H-M   'P 1'
#
loop_
_entity.id
_entity.type
_entity.pdbx_description
1 polymer ?
#
loop_
_entity_poly.entity_id
_entity_poly.type
_entity_poly.pdbx_seq_one_letter_code
_entity_poly.pdbx_strand_id
1 'polypeptide(L)'
;MLSRATTVVRYHANIHAALESAMADGLIANNAAHKQRPMTEKYIGSFYMPDEALECMYLAEGSKLELAVYFGLFYGLRNRVICNWMQFSTAKVKKSRQNAPDSSYHNNGL
;
A
#
# COMPACT_ATOMS: atom_id res chain seq x y z
N MET A 1 -20.27 10.62 -18.22
CA MET A 1 -18.89 10.69 -17.69
C MET A 1 -18.98 11.12 -16.23
N LEU A 2 -19.12 10.16 -15.30
CA LEU A 2 -19.30 10.43 -13.87
C LEU A 2 -17.93 10.69 -13.23
N SER A 3 -17.56 11.95 -12.98
CA SER A 3 -16.36 12.27 -12.20
C SER A 3 -16.62 11.90 -10.74
N ARG A 4 -16.19 10.69 -10.36
CA ARG A 4 -16.25 10.16 -8.99
C ARG A 4 -15.73 11.23 -8.02
N ALA A 5 -16.56 11.70 -7.08
CA ALA A 5 -16.23 12.82 -6.18
C ALA A 5 -14.87 12.66 -5.46
N THR A 6 -14.45 11.42 -5.21
CA THR A 6 -13.14 11.08 -4.63
C THR A 6 -11.95 11.48 -5.50
N THR A 7 -12.12 11.47 -6.82
CA THR A 7 -11.11 11.89 -7.79
C THR A 7 -10.91 13.41 -7.73
N VAL A 8 -11.99 14.18 -7.60
CA VAL A 8 -11.94 15.65 -7.48
C VAL A 8 -11.19 16.07 -6.21
N VAL A 9 -11.45 15.40 -5.09
CA VAL A 9 -10.75 15.67 -3.81
C VAL A 9 -9.26 15.38 -3.92
N ARG A 10 -8.88 14.33 -4.64
CA ARG A 10 -7.48 13.98 -4.86
C ARG A 10 -6.77 15.02 -5.71
N TYR A 11 -7.39 15.45 -6.80
CA TYR A 11 -6.84 16.53 -7.62
C TYR A 11 -6.75 17.84 -6.83
N HIS A 12 -7.76 18.18 -6.05
CA HIS A 12 -7.72 19.36 -5.17
C HIS A 12 -6.53 19.30 -4.20
N ALA A 13 -6.28 18.15 -3.56
CA ALA A 13 -5.14 17.97 -2.65
C ALA A 13 -3.79 18.13 -3.37
N ASN A 14 -3.66 17.59 -4.58
CA ASN A 14 -2.44 17.73 -5.38
C ASN A 14 -2.19 19.18 -5.81
N ILE A 15 -3.24 19.88 -6.27
CA ILE A 15 -3.17 21.30 -6.66
C ILE A 15 -2.83 22.16 -5.44
N HIS A 16 -3.46 21.90 -4.29
CA HIS A 16 -3.18 22.59 -3.03
C HIS A 16 -1.70 22.42 -2.64
N ALA A 17 -1.17 21.20 -2.66
CA ALA A 17 0.23 20.93 -2.33
C ALA A 17 1.21 21.64 -3.28
N ALA A 18 0.92 21.66 -4.58
CA ALA A 18 1.74 22.38 -5.56
C ALA A 18 1.73 23.90 -5.33
N LEU A 19 0.56 24.47 -4.99
CA LEU A 19 0.44 25.90 -4.69
C LEU A 19 1.13 26.27 -3.37
N GLU A 20 1.12 25.40 -2.36
CA GLU A 20 1.92 25.59 -1.14
C GLU A 20 3.42 25.61 -1.43
N SER A 21 3.91 24.70 -2.28
CA SER A 21 5.31 24.72 -2.71
C SER A 21 5.65 26.01 -3.47
N ALA A 22 4.78 26.46 -4.37
CA ALA A 22 4.99 27.71 -5.11
C ALA A 22 4.96 28.97 -4.22
N MET A 23 4.16 28.98 -3.15
CA MET A 23 4.21 30.04 -2.13
C MET A 23 5.51 30.01 -1.33
N ALA A 24 5.99 28.82 -0.95
CA ALA A 24 7.26 28.67 -0.24
C ALA A 24 8.45 29.16 -1.09
N ASP A 25 8.39 28.94 -2.40
CA ASP A 25 9.37 29.43 -3.38
C ASP A 25 9.18 30.92 -3.73
N GLY A 26 8.15 31.59 -3.20
CA GLY A 26 7.86 33.01 -3.40
C GLY A 26 7.30 33.37 -4.78
N LEU A 27 6.87 32.39 -5.57
CA LEU A 27 6.31 32.58 -6.92
C LEU A 27 4.89 33.19 -6.87
N ILE A 28 4.14 32.92 -5.80
CA ILE A 28 2.73 33.32 -5.64
C ILE A 28 2.52 33.85 -4.21
N ALA A 29 1.72 34.93 -4.08
CA ALA A 29 1.49 35.58 -2.79
C ALA A 29 0.44 34.88 -1.90
N ASN A 30 -0.51 34.13 -2.47
CA ASN A 30 -1.55 33.45 -1.71
C ASN A 30 -2.12 32.23 -2.46
N ASN A 31 -2.45 31.18 -1.71
CA ASN A 31 -3.02 29.94 -2.23
C ASN A 31 -4.56 29.98 -2.20
N ALA A 32 -5.15 30.08 -3.39
CA ALA A 32 -6.60 30.12 -3.57
C ALA A 32 -7.31 28.80 -3.18
N ALA A 33 -6.59 27.68 -3.11
CA ALA A 33 -7.17 26.36 -2.79
C ALA A 33 -7.54 26.21 -1.30
N HIS A 34 -7.10 27.11 -0.41
CA HIS A 34 -7.52 27.08 1.01
C HIS A 34 -9.03 27.28 1.19
N LYS A 35 -9.68 28.05 0.30
CA LYS A 35 -11.09 28.43 0.45
C LYS A 35 -12.08 27.45 -0.20
N GLN A 36 -11.63 26.57 -1.09
CA GLN A 36 -12.50 25.80 -1.99
C GLN A 36 -12.36 24.27 -1.81
N ARG A 37 -12.25 23.81 -0.56
CA ARG A 37 -12.15 22.36 -0.30
C ARG A 37 -13.45 21.66 -0.72
N PRO A 38 -13.40 20.68 -1.64
CA PRO A 38 -14.59 19.99 -2.11
C PRO A 38 -15.21 19.11 -1.01
N MET A 39 -16.53 19.19 -0.86
CA MET A 39 -17.29 18.32 0.03
C MET A 39 -17.39 16.92 -0.57
N THR A 40 -17.14 15.89 0.22
CA THR A 40 -17.27 14.49 -0.21
C THR A 40 -18.41 13.82 0.55
N GLU A 41 -19.26 13.09 -0.16
CA GLU A 41 -20.25 12.22 0.47
C GLU A 41 -19.54 11.05 1.19
N LYS A 42 -20.04 10.69 2.38
CA LYS A 42 -19.48 9.57 3.13
C LYS A 42 -19.84 8.28 2.41
N TYR A 43 -18.82 7.59 1.88
CA TYR A 43 -18.99 6.23 1.40
C TYR A 43 -19.21 5.30 2.58
N ILE A 44 -20.35 4.61 2.61
CA ILE A 44 -20.66 3.55 3.56
C ILE A 44 -20.36 2.23 2.84
N GLY A 45 -19.31 1.54 3.26
CA GLY A 45 -18.99 0.21 2.75
C GLY A 45 -19.85 -0.86 3.41
N SER A 46 -20.16 -1.93 2.68
CA SER A 46 -20.68 -3.16 3.27
C SER A 46 -19.59 -3.86 4.08
N PHE A 47 -19.94 -4.37 5.25
CA PHE A 47 -19.06 -5.17 6.07
C PHE A 47 -19.15 -6.63 5.64
N TYR A 48 -18.02 -7.35 5.69
CA TYR A 48 -18.01 -8.79 5.45
C TYR A 48 -18.81 -9.51 6.53
N MET A 49 -19.59 -10.50 6.11
CA MET A 49 -20.22 -11.44 7.02
C MET A 49 -19.17 -12.47 7.52
N PRO A 50 -19.37 -13.10 8.69
CA PRO A 50 -18.37 -14.00 9.26
C PRO A 50 -18.06 -15.23 8.40
N ASP A 51 -19.04 -15.71 7.63
CA ASP A 51 -18.90 -16.77 6.62
C ASP A 51 -18.03 -16.32 5.44
N GLU A 52 -18.31 -15.14 4.86
CA GLU A 52 -17.49 -14.54 3.79
C GLU A 52 -16.04 -14.33 4.24
N ALA A 53 -15.86 -13.91 5.49
CA ALA A 53 -14.54 -13.69 6.07
C ALA A 53 -13.75 -14.99 6.23
N LEU A 54 -14.41 -16.09 6.62
CA LEU A 54 -13.78 -17.41 6.70
C LEU A 54 -13.44 -17.96 5.31
N GLU A 55 -14.32 -17.80 4.33
CA GLU A 55 -14.04 -18.17 2.94
C GLU A 55 -12.81 -17.43 2.41
N CYS A 56 -12.67 -16.14 2.73
CA CYS A 56 -11.48 -15.35 2.38
C CYS A 56 -10.20 -15.90 3.01
N MET A 57 -10.25 -16.45 4.24
CA MET A 57 -9.09 -17.09 4.86
C MET A 57 -8.70 -18.37 4.12
N TYR A 58 -9.66 -19.24 3.83
CA TYR A 58 -9.40 -20.51 3.13
C TYR A 58 -8.81 -20.28 1.74
N LEU A 59 -9.27 -19.26 1.01
CA LEU A 59 -8.71 -18.90 -0.30
C LEU A 59 -7.31 -18.29 -0.20
N ALA A 60 -6.98 -17.67 0.93
CA ALA A 60 -5.68 -17.03 1.14
C ALA A 60 -4.60 -18.01 1.63
N GLU A 61 -4.99 -19.16 2.17
CA GLU A 61 -4.09 -20.19 2.70
C GLU A 61 -3.07 -20.66 1.66
N GLY A 62 -1.78 -20.66 2.01
CA GLY A 62 -0.68 -21.04 1.11
C GLY A 62 -0.30 -19.95 0.09
N SER A 63 -0.99 -18.81 0.08
CA SER A 63 -0.60 -17.65 -0.70
C SER A 63 0.30 -16.71 0.09
N LYS A 64 1.02 -15.83 -0.61
CA LYS A 64 1.76 -14.73 0.03
C LYS A 64 0.82 -13.74 0.77
N LEU A 65 -0.49 -13.82 0.58
CA LEU A 65 -1.48 -12.92 1.17
C LEU A 65 -2.07 -13.45 2.48
N GLU A 66 -1.84 -14.71 2.84
CA GLU A 66 -2.37 -15.35 4.05
C GLU A 66 -2.18 -14.47 5.30
N LEU A 67 -0.94 -14.05 5.53
CA LEU A 67 -0.59 -13.21 6.66
C LEU A 67 -1.27 -11.84 6.61
N ALA A 68 -1.45 -11.28 5.41
CA ALA A 68 -2.14 -10.01 5.23
C ALA A 68 -3.64 -10.10 5.50
N VAL A 69 -4.26 -11.21 5.11
CA VAL A 69 -5.69 -11.48 5.37
C VAL A 69 -5.94 -11.67 6.86
N TYR A 70 -5.10 -12.45 7.57
CA TYR A 70 -5.24 -12.62 9.02
C TYR A 70 -5.07 -11.32 9.80
N PHE A 71 -4.04 -10.53 9.49
CA PHE A 71 -3.84 -9.24 10.15
C PHE A 71 -4.93 -8.21 9.82
N GLY A 72 -5.47 -8.26 8.60
CA GLY A 72 -6.60 -7.43 8.20
C GLY A 72 -7.87 -7.77 8.98
N LEU A 73 -8.18 -9.06 9.12
CA LEU A 73 -9.44 -9.47 9.75
C LEU A 73 -9.41 -9.43 11.28
N PHE A 74 -8.37 -9.96 11.93
CA PHE A 74 -8.33 -10.04 13.40
C PHE A 74 -7.89 -8.73 14.06
N TYR A 75 -7.00 -7.98 13.41
CA TYR A 75 -6.36 -6.81 14.01
C TYR A 75 -6.70 -5.50 13.30
N GLY A 76 -7.44 -5.53 12.19
CA GLY A 76 -7.78 -4.33 11.43
C GLY A 76 -6.57 -3.59 10.86
N LEU A 77 -5.44 -4.28 10.68
CA LEU A 77 -4.19 -3.66 10.23
C LEU A 77 -4.29 -3.25 8.76
N ARG A 78 -3.81 -2.03 8.44
CA ARG A 78 -3.83 -1.52 7.06
C ARG A 78 -2.71 -2.15 6.24
N ASN A 79 -3.06 -2.79 5.13
CA ASN A 79 -2.18 -3.55 4.22
C ASN A 79 -0.79 -2.95 3.97
N ARG A 80 -0.66 -1.62 3.90
CA ARG A 80 0.64 -0.96 3.71
C ARG A 80 1.70 -1.37 4.74
N VAL A 81 1.32 -1.57 6.00
CA VAL A 81 2.26 -1.99 7.07
C VAL A 81 2.75 -3.41 6.82
N ILE A 82 1.82 -4.31 6.48
CA ILE A 82 2.08 -5.72 6.24
C ILE A 82 2.90 -5.91 4.96
N CYS A 83 2.56 -5.19 3.89
CA CYS A 83 3.31 -5.20 2.64
C CYS A 83 4.75 -4.69 2.83
N ASN A 84 4.95 -3.64 3.64
CA ASN A 84 6.30 -3.14 3.95
C ASN A 84 7.12 -4.20 4.72
N TRP A 85 6.49 -4.90 5.67
CA TRP A 85 7.13 -5.96 6.44
C TRP A 85 7.51 -7.17 5.57
N MET A 86 6.63 -7.60 4.67
CA MET A 86 6.93 -8.66 3.71
C MET A 86 8.07 -8.29 2.76
N GLN A 87 8.13 -7.03 2.29
CA GLN A 87 9.24 -6.55 1.47
C GLN A 87 10.57 -6.62 2.24
N PHE A 88 10.58 -6.21 3.51
CA PHE A 88 11.76 -6.33 4.36
C PHE A 88 12.20 -7.78 4.58
N SER A 89 11.25 -8.69 4.83
CA SER A 89 11.53 -10.13 5.02
C SER A 89 12.14 -10.76 3.75
N THR A 90 11.55 -10.50 2.58
CA THR A 90 12.08 -11.01 1.30
C THR A 90 13.46 -10.45 0.93
N ALA A 91 13.74 -9.20 1.32
CA ALA A 91 15.04 -8.56 1.09
C ALA A 91 16.18 -9.25 1.88
N LYS A 92 15.93 -9.72 3.12
CA LYS A 92 16.93 -10.50 3.88
C LYS A 92 17.23 -11.84 3.22
N VAL A 93 16.20 -12.55 2.74
CA VAL A 93 16.38 -13.87 2.08
C VAL A 93 17.23 -13.77 0.81
N LYS A 94 17.04 -12.74 -0.01
CA LYS A 94 17.87 -12.55 -1.22
C LYS A 94 19.33 -12.28 -0.90
N LYS A 95 19.62 -11.49 0.13
CA LYS A 95 20.99 -11.17 0.55
C LYS A 95 21.74 -12.38 1.10
N SER A 96 21.05 -13.30 1.81
CA SER A 96 21.65 -14.56 2.26
C SER A 96 21.92 -15.55 1.13
N ARG A 97 21.11 -15.56 0.05
CA ARG A 97 21.34 -16.44 -1.11
C ARG A 97 22.48 -15.97 -2.01
N GLN A 98 22.73 -14.66 -2.11
CA GLN A 98 23.85 -14.10 -2.87
C GLN A 98 25.21 -14.25 -2.16
N ASN A 99 25.21 -14.46 -0.85
CA ASN A 99 26.43 -14.66 -0.05
C ASN A 99 26.71 -16.14 0.23
N ALA A 100 26.00 -17.07 -0.41
CA ALA A 100 26.33 -18.48 -0.32
C ALA A 100 27.61 -18.73 -1.16
N PRO A 101 28.65 -19.39 -0.61
CA PRO A 101 29.80 -19.75 -1.41
C PRO A 101 29.34 -20.70 -2.52
N ASP A 102 29.68 -20.39 -3.77
CA ASP A 102 29.45 -21.27 -4.91
C ASP A 102 30.21 -22.58 -4.68
N SER A 103 29.48 -23.62 -4.25
CA SER A 103 30.03 -24.97 -4.09
C SER A 103 30.10 -25.63 -5.46
N SER A 104 31.08 -25.23 -6.27
CA SER A 104 31.48 -25.95 -7.47
C SER A 104 32.69 -26.82 -7.18
N TYR A 105 32.51 -27.87 -6.38
CA TYR A 105 33.43 -29.01 -6.37
C TYR A 105 33.15 -29.85 -7.62
N HIS A 106 33.86 -29.56 -8.71
CA HIS A 106 34.01 -30.51 -9.80
C HIS A 106 34.82 -31.70 -9.26
N ASN A 107 34.16 -32.83 -9.07
CA ASN A 107 34.78 -34.10 -8.74
C ASN A 107 35.61 -34.57 -9.95
N ASN A 108 36.92 -34.28 -9.94
CA ASN A 108 37.87 -34.95 -10.82
C ASN A 108 38.18 -36.33 -10.19
N GLY A 109 37.29 -37.29 -10.44
CA GLY A 109 37.48 -38.69 -10.10
C GLY A 109 38.03 -39.46 -11.30
N LEU A 110 39.24 -40.00 -11.12
CA LEU A 110 39.92 -41.11 -11.80
C LEU A 110 40.01 -41.11 -13.34
#